data_AF-A0A540R956-F1
#
_entry.id   AF-A0A540R956-F1
#
_cell.length_a   1.000
_cell.length_b   1.000
_cell.length_c   1.000
_cell.angle_alpha   90.00
_cell.angle_beta   90.00
_cell.angle_gamma   90.00
#
_symmetry.space_group_name_H-M   'P 1'
#
loop_
_entity.id
_entity.type
_entity.pdbx_description
1 polymer ?
#
loop_
_entity_poly.entity_id
_entity_poly.type
_entity_poly.pdbx_seq_one_letter_code
_entity_poly.pdbx_strand_id
1 'polypeptide(L)' 'CQDPECHRPFNLLQADHLVAWSKGGETNIDNILMLCEYHNMKKRDGDVYYKDAEGRFWKRRKFGPDLPCTNN' A
#
# COMPACT_ATOMS: atom_id res chain seq x y z
N CYS A 1 1.07 -1.43 -9.63
CA CYS A 1 0.70 -0.66 -8.42
C CYS A 1 0.14 -1.68 -7.44
N GLN A 2 0.46 -1.62 -6.15
CA GLN A 2 -0.02 -2.64 -5.22
C GLN A 2 -1.49 -2.47 -4.82
N ASP A 3 -2.13 -1.35 -5.14
CA ASP A 3 -3.59 -1.25 -5.00
C ASP A 3 -4.29 -2.34 -5.85
N PRO A 4 -5.23 -3.12 -5.27
CA PRO A 4 -5.82 -4.31 -5.88
C PRO A 4 -6.55 -4.07 -7.20
N GLU A 5 -6.97 -2.83 -7.47
CA GLU A 5 -7.74 -2.49 -8.67
C GLU A 5 -6.88 -1.68 -9.68
N CYS A 6 -5.55 -1.66 -9.49
CA CYS A 6 -4.65 -0.78 -10.24
C CYS A 6 -3.51 -1.50 -10.98
N HIS A 7 -3.56 -1.45 -12.31
CA HIS A 7 -2.58 -2.10 -13.19
C HIS A 7 -1.44 -1.19 -13.67
N ARG A 8 -1.17 -0.05 -13.00
CA ARG A 8 -0.07 0.84 -13.42
C ARG A 8 1.29 0.13 -13.29
N PRO A 9 2.16 0.20 -14.32
CA PRO A 9 3.45 -0.48 -14.34
C PRO A 9 4.43 0.11 -13.33
N PHE A 10 5.47 -0.67 -12.99
CA PHE A 10 6.43 -0.35 -11.92
C PHE A 10 7.14 0.99 -12.10
N ASN A 11 7.48 1.37 -13.34
CA ASN A 11 8.15 2.64 -13.65
C ASN A 11 7.29 3.89 -13.39
N LEU A 12 6.00 3.73 -13.07
CA LEU A 12 5.08 4.81 -12.70
C LEU A 12 4.68 4.78 -11.22
N LEU A 13 5.39 3.98 -10.40
CA LEU A 13 5.12 3.85 -8.97
C LEU A 13 6.07 4.70 -8.13
N GLN A 14 5.61 5.03 -6.94
CA GLN A 14 6.33 5.70 -5.88
C GLN A 14 6.50 4.70 -4.73
N ALA A 15 7.72 4.65 -4.18
CA ALA A 15 7.96 3.99 -2.91
C ALA A 15 7.52 4.92 -1.78
N ASP A 16 6.63 4.44 -0.91
CA ASP A 16 6.25 5.15 0.31
C ASP A 16 6.25 4.18 1.50
N HIS A 17 6.45 4.71 2.71
CA HIS A 17 6.40 3.87 3.89
C HIS A 17 4.98 3.36 4.15
N LEU A 18 4.81 2.07 4.41
CA LEU A 18 3.53 1.47 4.82
C LEU A 18 3.08 2.07 6.15
N VAL A 19 3.94 2.01 7.17
CA VAL A 19 3.84 2.78 8.41
C VAL A 19 4.69 4.03 8.24
N ALA A 20 4.05 5.21 8.27
CA ALA A 20 4.73 6.48 8.09
C ALA A 20 5.94 6.64 9.03
N TRP A 21 7.06 7.14 8.50
CA TRP A 21 8.26 7.42 9.29
C TRP A 21 7.98 8.32 10.50
N SER A 22 7.15 9.36 10.32
CA SER A 22 6.73 10.27 11.41
C SER A 22 5.88 9.61 12.50
N LYS A 23 5.37 8.41 12.26
CA LYS A 23 4.64 7.57 13.22
C LYS A 23 5.50 6.42 13.76
N GLY A 24 6.83 6.47 13.56
CA GLY A 24 7.78 5.48 14.05
C GLY A 24 8.05 4.31 13.09
N GLY A 25 7.62 4.40 11.83
CA GLY A 25 7.96 3.39 10.82
C GLY A 25 9.44 3.38 10.45
N GLU A 26 10.03 2.19 10.33
CA GLU A 26 11.43 2.03 9.93
C GLU A 26 11.64 2.35 8.44
N THR A 27 12.83 2.86 8.09
CA THR A 27 13.23 3.05 6.70
C THR A 27 13.97 1.81 6.19
N ASN A 28 13.20 0.78 5.87
CA ASN A 28 13.70 -0.48 5.31
C ASN A 28 12.71 -1.03 4.27
N ILE A 29 13.13 -2.03 3.50
CA ILE A 29 12.32 -2.60 2.42
C ILE A 29 11.03 -3.28 2.92
N ASP A 30 11.03 -3.78 4.15
CA ASP A 30 9.87 -4.44 4.74
C ASP A 30 8.71 -3.48 5.01
N ASN A 31 9.02 -2.19 5.21
CA ASN A 31 8.07 -1.12 5.44
C ASN A 31 7.80 -0.29 4.17
N ILE A 32 8.13 -0.75 2.96
CA ILE A 32 7.81 -0.03 1.71
C ILE A 32 6.57 -0.61 1.04
N LEU A 33 5.69 0.27 0.58
CA LEU A 33 4.55 0.00 -0.28
C LEU A 33 4.71 0.78 -1.59
N MET A 34 4.58 0.08 -2.73
CA MET A 34 4.70 0.65 -4.07
C MET A 34 3.31 1.00 -4.63
N LEU A 35 2.99 2.28 -4.67
CA LEU A 35 1.72 2.80 -5.20
C LEU A 35 1.95 3.76 -6.36
N CYS A 36 0.98 3.88 -7.27
CA CYS A 36 1.00 5.00 -8.19
C CYS A 36 0.68 6.30 -7.45
N GLU A 37 0.99 7.44 -8.05
CA GLU A 37 0.74 8.76 -7.45
C GLU A 37 -0.69 8.93 -6.91
N TYR A 38 -1.71 8.50 -7.67
CA TYR A 38 -3.10 8.58 -7.26
C TYR A 38 -3.40 7.77 -5.98
N HIS A 39 -2.96 6.51 -5.91
CA HIS A 39 -3.21 5.68 -4.72
C HIS A 39 -2.34 6.08 -3.54
N ASN A 40 -1.14 6.61 -3.80
CA ASN A 40 -0.30 7.18 -2.76
C ASN A 40 -0.95 8.42 -2.12
N MET A 41 -1.59 9.28 -2.93
CA MET A 41 -2.43 10.37 -2.43
C MET A 41 -3.62 9.84 -1.64
N LYS A 42 -4.35 8.84 -2.13
CA LYS A 42 -5.46 8.22 -1.38
C LYS A 42 -5.04 7.65 -0.04
N LYS A 43 -3.85 7.04 0.05
CA LYS A 43 -3.26 6.57 1.32
C LYS A 43 -3.08 7.73 2.32
N ARG A 44 -2.66 8.90 1.85
CA ARG A 44 -2.55 10.11 2.68
C ARG A 44 -3.92 10.60 3.14
N ASP A 45 -4.93 10.48 2.29
CA ASP A 45 -6.31 10.93 2.56
C ASP A 45 -7.12 9.95 3.41
N GLY A 46 -6.63 8.72 3.65
CA GLY A 46 -7.23 7.79 4.59
C GLY A 46 -7.40 6.35 4.11
N ASP A 47 -7.04 6.01 2.86
CA ASP A 47 -6.97 4.60 2.46
C ASP A 47 -5.93 3.87 3.33
N VAL A 48 -6.32 2.72 3.89
CA VAL A 48 -5.47 1.95 4.78
C VAL A 48 -4.97 0.70 4.06
N TYR A 49 -3.66 0.55 4.06
CA TYR A 49 -2.96 -0.65 3.63
C TYR A 49 -2.25 -1.28 4.83
N TYR A 50 -2.17 -2.61 4.88
CA TYR A 50 -1.43 -3.30 5.91
C TYR A 50 -0.77 -4.57 5.36
N LYS A 51 0.22 -5.09 6.08
CA LYS A 51 0.91 -6.35 5.79
C LYS A 51 0.46 -7.37 6.82
N ASP A 52 0.06 -8.57 6.39
CA ASP A 52 -0.30 -9.66 7.31
C ASP A 52 0.94 -10.40 7.84
N ALA A 53 0.72 -11.44 8.66
CA ALA A 53 1.78 -12.23 9.27
C ALA A 53 2.64 -12.97 8.24
N GLU A 54 2.08 -13.27 7.06
CA GLU A 54 2.77 -13.92 5.94
C GLU A 54 3.46 -12.92 5.00
N GLY A 55 3.38 -11.63 5.30
CA GLY A 55 4.00 -10.59 4.50
C GLY A 55 3.18 -10.11 3.30
N ARG A 56 1.92 -10.55 3.16
CA ARG A 56 1.05 -10.16 2.06
C ARG A 56 0.41 -8.81 2.36
N PHE A 57 0.28 -7.99 1.32
CA PHE A 57 -0.35 -6.68 1.43
C PHE A 57 -1.87 -6.80 1.26
N TRP A 58 -2.59 -5.96 1.99
CA TRP A 58 -4.03 -5.88 1.99
C TRP A 58 -4.48 -4.42 1.99
N LYS A 59 -5.58 -4.14 1.29
CA LYS A 59 -6.30 -2.87 1.37
C LYS A 59 -7.53 -3.04 2.24
N ARG A 60 -7.64 -2.23 3.29
CA ARG A 60 -8.83 -2.20 4.14
C ARG A 60 -9.96 -1.49 3.43
N ARG A 61 -11.13 -2.13 3.37
CA ARG A 61 -12.34 -1.48 2.88
C ARG A 61 -13.12 -0.88 4.03
N LYS A 62 -13.82 0.22 3.76
CA LYS A 62 -14.79 0.79 4.70
C LYS A 62 -15.95 -0.19 4.99
N PHE A 63 -16.33 -0.96 3.98
CA PHE A 63 -17.40 -1.95 4.04
C PHE A 63 -16.98 -3.24 3.32
N GLY A 64 -17.40 -4.38 3.86
CA GLY A 64 -17.05 -5.69 3.32
C GLY A 64 -15.65 -6.16 3.70
N PRO A 65 -15.22 -7.34 3.19
CA PRO A 65 -13.92 -7.91 3.55
C PRO A 65 -12.75 -7.09 2.98
N ASP A 66 -11.58 -7.17 3.60
CA ASP A 66 -10.36 -6.55 3.09
C ASP A 66 -9.94 -7.18 1.76
N LEU A 67 -9.33 -6.39 0.87
CA LEU A 67 -8.93 -6.83 -0.47
C LEU A 67 -7.45 -7.20 -0.49
N PRO A 68 -7.06 -8.36 -1.07
CA PRO A 68 -5.67 -8.71 -1.23
C PRO A 68 -5.01 -7.83 -2.29
N CYS A 69 -3.88 -7.21 -1.96
CA CYS A 69 -3.04 -6.44 -2.89
C CYS A 69 -2.17 -7.39 -3.73
N THR A 70 -2.82 -8.27 -4.50
CA THR A 70 -2.15 -9.20 -5.41
C THR A 70 -1.83 -8.46 -6.71
N ASN A 71 -0.55 -8.41 -7.10
CA ASN A 71 -0.19 -8.04 -8.46
C ASN A 71 -0.72 -9.16 -9.38
N ASN A 72 -1.83 -8.92 -10.08
CA ASN A 72 -2.20 -9.71 -11.26
C ASN A 72 -1.48 -9.16 -12.50
#